data_AF-A0A7V2RLT4-F1
#
_entry.id   AF-A0A7V2RLT4-F1
#
_cell.length_a   1.000
_cell.length_b   1.000
_cell.length_c   1.000
_cell.angle_alpha   90.00
_cell.angle_beta   90.00
_cell.angle_gamma   90.00
#
_symmetry.space_group_name_H-M   'P 1'
#
loop_
_entity.id
_entity.type
_entity.pdbx_description
1 polymer ?
#
loop_
_entity_poly.entity_id
_entity_poly.type
_entity_poly.pdbx_seq_one_letter_code
_entity_poly.pdbx_strand_id
1 'polypeptide(L)'
;MVYGNCGMCENRIETALAIVEGIHSTDWDVDNKVMTVKYDSDAISLDDIKKKVAAAGHDTDKFRAKDEVYNALPGCCQYDRPQN
;
A
#
# COMPACT_ATOMS: atom_id res chain seq x y z
N MET A 1 2.80 -3.97 -7.45
CA MET A 1 3.63 -4.43 -6.30
C MET A 1 3.58 -3.36 -5.23
N VAL A 2 3.68 -3.76 -3.96
CA VAL A 2 3.68 -2.85 -2.81
C VAL A 2 4.83 -3.21 -1.89
N TYR A 3 5.67 -2.24 -1.55
CA TYR A 3 6.88 -2.44 -0.76
C TYR A 3 6.59 -2.35 0.75
N GLY A 4 7.10 -3.33 1.49
CA GLY A 4 6.93 -3.48 2.93
C GLY A 4 7.86 -4.57 3.49
N ASN A 5 7.90 -4.69 4.83
CA ASN A 5 8.84 -5.55 5.53
C ASN A 5 8.21 -6.71 6.30
N CYS A 6 6.99 -6.57 6.81
CA CYS A 6 6.39 -7.55 7.73
C CYS A 6 4.85 -7.43 7.81
N GLY A 7 4.21 -8.32 8.57
CA GLY A 7 2.76 -8.32 8.77
C GLY A 7 2.18 -7.05 9.44
N MET A 8 3.02 -6.21 10.07
CA MET A 8 2.56 -4.87 10.49
C MET A 8 2.39 -3.92 9.30
N CYS A 9 3.23 -4.05 8.27
CA CYS A 9 3.06 -3.33 7.02
C CYS A 9 1.78 -3.78 6.31
N GLU A 10 1.55 -5.10 6.24
CA GLU A 10 0.34 -5.72 5.70
C GLU A 10 -0.92 -5.07 6.28
N ASN A 11 -1.07 -5.14 7.61
CA ASN A 11 -2.25 -4.62 8.30
C ASN A 11 -2.44 -3.11 8.04
N ARG A 12 -1.36 -2.33 7.97
CA ARG A 12 -1.42 -0.89 7.65
C ARG A 12 -1.92 -0.66 6.22
N ILE A 13 -1.37 -1.39 5.25
CA ILE A 13 -1.73 -1.29 3.83
C ILE A 13 -3.20 -1.67 3.63
N GLU A 14 -3.62 -2.80 4.22
CA GLU A 14 -4.99 -3.29 4.12
C GLU A 14 -5.97 -2.35 4.81
N THR A 15 -5.66 -1.86 6.02
CA THR A 15 -6.50 -0.88 6.72
C THR A 15 -6.67 0.41 5.92
N ALA A 16 -5.61 0.89 5.26
CA ALA A 16 -5.66 2.09 4.43
C ALA A 16 -6.57 1.95 3.20
N LEU A 17 -6.77 0.72 2.72
CA LEU A 17 -7.64 0.42 1.58
C LEU A 17 -9.05 -0.01 2.01
N ALA A 18 -9.20 -0.64 3.18
CA ALA A 18 -10.50 -1.04 3.71
C ALA A 18 -11.45 0.15 3.96
N ILE A 19 -10.90 1.36 4.18
CA ILE A 19 -11.67 2.59 4.35
C ILE A 19 -12.06 3.26 3.02
N VAL A 20 -11.62 2.72 1.88
CA VAL A 20 -11.86 3.31 0.57
C VAL A 20 -13.14 2.72 -0.03
N GLU A 21 -14.09 3.59 -0.37
CA GLU A 21 -15.31 3.18 -1.05
C GLU A 21 -15.00 2.48 -2.38
N GLY A 22 -15.74 1.40 -2.65
CA GLY A 22 -15.52 0.55 -3.82
C GLY A 22 -14.50 -0.56 -3.61
N ILE A 23 -13.79 -0.63 -2.47
CA ILE A 23 -12.93 -1.77 -2.15
C ILE A 23 -13.71 -2.81 -1.33
N HIS A 24 -13.77 -4.05 -1.83
CA HIS A 24 -14.47 -5.15 -1.18
C HIS A 24 -13.55 -6.02 -0.33
N SER A 25 -12.35 -6.28 -0.81
CA SER A 25 -11.36 -7.07 -0.07
C SER A 25 -9.94 -6.76 -0.52
N THR A 26 -9.00 -6.89 0.38
CA THR A 26 -7.57 -6.69 0.15
C THR A 26 -6.79 -7.80 0.81
N ASP A 27 -5.73 -8.24 0.17
CA ASP A 27 -4.83 -9.28 0.66
C ASP A 27 -3.41 -8.93 0.18
N TRP A 28 -2.52 -8.58 1.11
CA TRP A 28 -1.12 -8.29 0.79
C TRP A 28 -0.21 -9.45 1.18
N ASP A 29 0.40 -10.08 0.18
CA ASP A 29 1.36 -11.14 0.38
C ASP A 29 2.74 -10.53 0.74
N VAL A 30 3.18 -10.76 1.97
CA VAL A 30 4.46 -10.28 2.51
C VAL A 30 5.67 -10.92 1.83
N ASP A 31 5.58 -12.18 1.43
CA ASP A 31 6.69 -12.95 0.85
C ASP A 31 6.94 -12.49 -0.59
N ASN A 32 5.86 -12.27 -1.34
CA ASN A 32 5.91 -11.86 -2.75
C ASN A 32 5.84 -10.34 -2.94
N LYS A 33 5.48 -9.57 -1.90
CA LYS A 33 5.24 -8.11 -1.97
C LYS A 33 4.14 -7.75 -2.99
N VAL A 34 3.19 -8.65 -3.18
CA VAL A 34 2.09 -8.53 -4.14
C VAL A 34 0.80 -8.21 -3.40
N MET A 35 0.08 -7.21 -3.89
CA MET A 35 -1.20 -6.81 -3.35
C MET A 35 -2.32 -7.28 -4.26
N THR A 36 -3.25 -8.07 -3.73
CA THR A 36 -4.48 -8.50 -4.39
C THR A 36 -5.64 -7.69 -3.85
N VAL A 37 -6.34 -6.98 -4.72
CA VAL A 37 -7.50 -6.15 -4.34
C VAL A 37 -8.70 -6.55 -5.18
N LYS A 38 -9.84 -6.81 -4.52
CA LYS A 38 -11.15 -6.85 -5.18
C LYS A 38 -11.80 -5.50 -4.99
N TYR A 39 -12.01 -4.80 -6.09
CA TYR A 39 -12.60 -3.47 -6.10
C TYR A 39 -13.60 -3.34 -7.24
N ASP A 40 -14.52 -2.40 -7.09
CA ASP A 40 -15.44 -1.97 -8.12
C ASP A 40 -14.74 -0.95 -9.04
N SER A 41 -14.51 -1.34 -10.29
CA SER A 41 -13.85 -0.51 -11.29
C SER A 41 -14.66 0.72 -11.71
N ASP A 42 -15.97 0.74 -11.45
CA ASP A 42 -16.82 1.91 -11.71
C ASP A 42 -16.70 2.95 -10.59
N ALA A 43 -16.31 2.53 -9.38
CA ALA A 43 -16.14 3.40 -8.21
C ALA A 43 -14.69 3.87 -8.02
N ILE A 44 -13.69 3.00 -8.28
CA ILE A 44 -12.28 3.31 -8.05
C ILE A 44 -11.36 2.70 -9.11
N SER A 45 -10.28 3.42 -9.45
CA SER A 45 -9.26 2.93 -10.36
C SER A 45 -8.08 2.27 -9.64
N LEU A 46 -7.37 1.40 -10.38
CA LEU A 46 -6.15 0.75 -9.90
C LEU A 46 -5.05 1.78 -9.56
N ASP A 47 -4.98 2.90 -10.29
CA ASP A 47 -4.05 3.99 -9.99
C ASP A 47 -4.42 4.71 -8.67
N ASP A 48 -5.71 4.88 -8.38
CA ASP A 48 -6.16 5.48 -7.11
C ASP A 48 -5.86 4.58 -5.92
N ILE A 49 -6.05 3.26 -6.05
CA ILE A 49 -5.66 2.27 -5.04
C ILE A 49 -4.16 2.41 -4.74
N LYS A 50 -3.30 2.44 -5.76
CA LYS A 50 -1.85 2.58 -5.56
C LYS A 50 -1.48 3.91 -4.90
N LYS A 51 -2.16 5.01 -5.24
CA LYS A 51 -1.98 6.30 -4.56
C LYS A 51 -2.38 6.24 -3.09
N LYS A 52 -3.46 5.52 -2.74
CA LYS A 52 -3.88 5.34 -1.34
C LYS A 52 -2.84 4.55 -0.55
N VAL A 53 -2.25 3.51 -1.14
CA VAL A 53 -1.13 2.77 -0.54
C VAL A 53 0.08 3.67 -0.31
N ALA A 54 0.46 4.48 -1.31
CA ALA A 54 1.52 5.48 -1.17
C ALA A 54 1.21 6.52 -0.09
N ALA A 55 -0.05 6.95 0.05
CA ALA A 55 -0.48 7.84 1.10
C ALA A 55 -0.43 7.20 2.51
N ALA A 56 -0.44 5.87 2.60
CA ALA A 56 -0.22 5.12 3.85
C ALA A 56 1.27 4.97 4.22
N GLY A 57 2.18 5.44 3.36
CA GLY A 57 3.63 5.35 3.56
C GLY A 57 4.31 4.21 2.80
N HIS A 58 3.55 3.45 1.99
CA HIS A 58 4.06 2.29 1.27
C HIS A 58 4.23 2.57 -0.22
N ASP A 59 5.47 2.45 -0.71
CA ASP A 59 5.77 2.61 -2.12
C ASP A 59 5.08 1.50 -2.92
N THR A 60 4.66 1.86 -4.11
CA THR A 60 4.14 0.93 -5.10
C THR A 60 5.05 0.90 -6.31
N ASP A 61 4.79 0.01 -7.26
CA ASP A 61 5.50 -0.05 -8.54
C ASP A 61 5.43 1.24 -9.36
N LYS A 62 4.45 2.12 -9.08
CA LYS A 62 4.16 3.31 -9.91
C LYS A 62 4.13 4.61 -9.13
N PHE A 63 3.74 4.56 -7.85
CA PHE A 63 3.65 5.72 -6.97
C PHE A 63 4.51 5.54 -5.74
N ARG A 64 5.28 6.56 -5.44
CA ARG A 64 6.16 6.66 -4.28
C ARG A 64 5.42 7.41 -3.15
N ALA A 65 5.49 6.88 -1.94
CA ALA A 65 5.01 7.57 -0.75
C ALA A 65 5.78 8.88 -0.53
N LYS A 66 5.16 9.87 0.10
CA LYS A 66 5.92 11.08 0.50
C LYS A 66 6.93 10.71 1.56
N ASP A 67 8.12 11.30 1.49
CA ASP A 67 9.19 11.04 2.46
C ASP A 67 8.75 11.35 3.89
N GLU A 68 7.94 12.39 4.09
CA GLU A 68 7.36 12.73 5.39
C GLU A 68 6.50 11.59 5.97
N VAL A 69 5.65 10.97 5.14
CA VAL A 69 4.76 9.88 5.55
C VAL A 69 5.56 8.61 5.82
N TYR A 70 6.54 8.32 4.95
CA TYR A 70 7.44 7.19 5.11
C TYR A 70 8.32 7.33 6.37
N ASN A 71 8.84 8.53 6.65
CA ASN A 71 9.65 8.81 7.84
C ASN A 71 8.81 8.76 9.13
N ALA A 72 7.50 9.00 9.04
CA ALA A 72 6.56 8.83 10.14
C ALA A 72 6.18 7.36 10.41
N LEU A 73 6.59 6.41 9.55
CA LEU A 73 6.41 5.00 9.83
C LEU A 73 7.30 4.57 11.01
N PRO A 74 6.87 3.57 11.82
CA PRO A 74 7.74 2.94 12.79
C PRO A 74 9.03 2.45 12.14
N GLY A 75 10.17 2.50 12.86
CA GLY A 75 11.47 2.13 12.29
C GLY A 75 11.53 0.74 11.65
N CYS A 76 10.74 -0.23 12.14
CA CYS A 76 10.64 -1.56 11.52
C CYS A 76 9.93 -1.56 10.16
N CYS A 77 9.10 -0.55 9.88
CA CYS A 77 8.38 -0.35 8.64
C CYS A 77 9.15 0.55 7.65
N GLN A 78 10.35 1.01 8.00
CA GLN A 78 11.24 1.73 7.09
C GLN A 78 12.06 0.70 6.29
N TYR A 79 11.56 0.33 5.11
CA TYR A 79 12.19 -0.60 4.16
C TYR A 79 13.09 0.11 3.13
N ASP A 80 14.02 -0.61 2.52
CA ASP A 80 14.77 -0.06 1.39
C ASP A 80 13.82 0.27 0.22
N ARG A 81 13.67 1.57 -0.03
CA ARG A 81 12.74 2.10 -1.02
C ARG A 81 13.33 1.91 -2.41
N PRO A 82 12.58 1.35 -3.37
CA PRO A 82 13.08 1.13 -4.72
C PRO A 82 13.33 2.48 -5.43
N GLN A 83 14.26 2.52 -6.39
CA GLN A 83 14.45 3.70 -7.26
C GLN A 83 13.46 3.60 -8.43
N ASN A 84 12.28 4.19 -8.26
CA ASN A 84 11.21 4.24 -9.27
C ASN A 84 11.12 5.64 -9.85
#